data_AF-A0A6A5A8M1-F1
#
_entry.id   AF-A0A6A5A8M1-F1
#
_cell.length_a   1.000
_cell.length_b   1.000
_cell.length_c   1.000
_cell.angle_alpha   90.00
_cell.angle_beta   90.00
_cell.angle_gamma   90.00
#
_symmetry.space_group_name_H-M   'P 1'
#
loop_
_entity.id
_entity.type
_entity.pdbx_description
1 polymer ?
#
loop_
_entity_poly.entity_id
_entity_poly.type
_entity_poly.pdbx_seq_one_letter_code
_entity_poly.pdbx_strand_id
1 'polypeptide(L)'
;MVLVQWRLSYSLLYPQFVFLNRGNHEALMLNQVFGFADEVSKKYDADQFPALFGLFEAVFNRLPLCTLIQDSVFVVHGGLPVEPNVTLNDIEAIDHLREIPTNRLDGLDDQIFSQLMWNDPQPRDGFEVMHDGLVLSVFSASSYCGFQANKGAYVVLTDELKPYVVQFHSQALQKFTSTRNWRTQANRFEERTLWSLKELIGKKHTELQGYFSALPPKVSRLQWKQ
;
A
#
# COMPACT_ATOMS: atom_id res chain seq x y z
N MET A 1 4.69 11.98 -0.30
CA MET A 1 4.51 11.98 1.17
C MET A 1 3.08 12.27 1.64
N VAL A 2 2.35 13.25 1.05
CA VAL A 2 0.96 13.58 1.44
C VAL A 2 0.02 12.37 1.44
N LEU A 3 0.12 11.52 0.41
CA LEU A 3 -0.77 10.37 0.24
C LEU A 3 -0.56 9.30 1.31
N VAL A 4 0.69 9.00 1.68
CA VAL A 4 1.03 8.02 2.74
C VAL A 4 0.43 8.49 4.06
N GLN A 5 0.65 9.76 4.38
CA GLN A 5 0.16 10.40 5.59
C GLN A 5 -1.38 10.42 5.67
N TRP A 6 -2.04 10.73 4.56
CA TRP A 6 -3.49 10.67 4.47
C TRP A 6 -4.04 9.26 4.69
N ARG A 7 -3.46 8.25 4.02
CA ARG A 7 -3.88 6.85 4.14
C ARG A 7 -3.74 6.35 5.57
N LEU A 8 -2.60 6.63 6.20
CA LEU A 8 -2.39 6.30 7.62
C LEU A 8 -3.40 7.02 8.51
N SER A 9 -3.63 8.32 8.30
CA SER A 9 -4.61 9.09 9.08
C SER A 9 -6.01 8.49 9.00
N TYR A 10 -6.46 8.16 7.79
CA TYR A 10 -7.80 7.60 7.58
C TYR A 10 -7.91 6.18 8.12
N SER A 11 -6.86 5.37 8.01
CA SER A 11 -6.82 4.05 8.67
C SER A 11 -6.95 4.18 10.20
N LEU A 12 -6.38 5.23 10.78
CA LEU A 12 -6.48 5.49 12.22
C LEU A 12 -7.82 6.11 12.66
N LEU A 13 -8.40 7.00 11.85
CA LEU A 13 -9.69 7.63 12.13
C LEU A 13 -10.86 6.67 11.87
N TYR A 14 -10.70 5.77 10.90
CA TYR A 14 -11.73 4.83 10.46
C TYR A 14 -11.18 3.40 10.42
N PRO A 15 -10.69 2.86 11.56
CA PRO A 15 -10.02 1.55 11.63
C PRO A 15 -10.93 0.37 11.28
N GLN A 16 -12.24 0.60 11.20
CA GLN A 16 -13.22 -0.41 10.80
C GLN A 16 -13.61 -0.34 9.32
N PHE A 17 -13.05 0.60 8.56
CA PHE A 17 -13.45 0.88 7.18
C PHE A 17 -12.26 1.06 6.23
N VAL A 18 -11.11 1.47 6.74
CA VAL A 18 -9.90 1.73 5.95
C VAL A 18 -8.80 0.77 6.38
N PHE A 19 -8.52 -0.19 5.49
CA PHE A 19 -7.51 -1.22 5.67
C PHE A 19 -6.39 -1.01 4.66
N LEU A 20 -5.15 -1.26 5.08
CA LEU A 20 -3.96 -1.07 4.26
C LEU A 20 -3.18 -2.37 4.23
N ASN A 21 -2.88 -2.88 3.04
CA ASN A 21 -1.85 -3.90 2.84
C ASN A 21 -0.51 -3.22 2.58
N ARG A 22 0.58 -3.93 2.88
CA ARG A 22 1.94 -3.56 2.49
C ARG A 22 2.08 -3.70 0.97
N GLY A 23 2.75 -2.74 0.35
CA GLY A 23 3.21 -2.84 -1.03
C GLY A 23 4.73 -2.79 -1.14
N ASN A 24 5.23 -2.96 -2.36
CA ASN A 24 6.66 -2.89 -2.64
C ASN A 24 7.23 -1.49 -2.40
N HIS A 25 6.47 -0.42 -2.68
CA HIS A 25 6.90 0.96 -2.45
C HIS A 25 7.04 1.32 -0.96
N GLU A 26 6.57 0.46 -0.06
CA GLU A 26 6.84 0.52 1.37
C GLU A 26 8.14 -0.23 1.77
N ALA A 27 9.01 -0.58 0.80
CA ALA A 27 10.38 -1.08 1.02
C ALA A 27 11.38 0.06 1.26
N LEU A 28 12.35 -0.16 2.16
CA LEU A 28 13.46 0.76 2.41
C LEU A 28 14.22 1.09 1.12
N MET A 29 14.56 0.07 0.32
CA MET A 29 15.34 0.25 -0.90
C MET A 29 14.62 1.20 -1.88
N LEU A 30 13.31 1.00 -2.08
CA LEU A 30 12.53 1.86 -2.98
C LEU A 30 12.36 3.27 -2.42
N ASN A 31 12.16 3.39 -1.10
CA ASN A 31 12.03 4.68 -0.45
C ASN A 31 13.29 5.56 -0.60
N GLN A 32 14.47 4.95 -0.55
CA GLN A 32 15.75 5.63 -0.77
C GLN A 32 15.97 6.02 -2.23
N VAL A 33 15.67 5.12 -3.17
CA VAL A 33 15.99 5.32 -4.60
C VAL A 33 14.94 6.19 -5.32
N PHE A 34 13.66 6.04 -4.98
CA PHE A 34 12.56 6.69 -5.69
C PHE A 34 12.03 7.96 -4.98
N GLY A 35 12.82 8.51 -4.06
CA GLY A 35 12.66 9.89 -3.59
C GLY A 35 11.74 10.09 -2.38
N PHE A 36 11.22 9.04 -1.75
CA PHE A 36 10.46 9.20 -0.50
C PHE A 36 11.37 9.71 0.62
N ALA A 37 12.56 9.13 0.79
CA ALA A 37 13.56 9.59 1.75
C ALA A 37 13.96 11.06 1.49
N ASP A 38 14.18 11.42 0.23
CA ASP A 38 14.47 12.80 -0.18
C ASP A 38 13.30 13.75 0.10
N GLU A 39 12.06 13.29 -0.05
CA GLU A 39 10.88 14.11 0.23
C GLU A 39 10.73 14.36 1.74
N VAL A 40 10.99 13.35 2.58
CA VAL A 40 10.96 13.47 4.04
C VAL A 40 12.08 14.40 4.51
N SER A 41 13.31 14.25 4.00
CA SER A 41 14.45 15.10 4.40
C SER A 41 14.28 16.56 4.02
N LYS A 42 13.58 16.86 2.92
CA LYS A 42 13.30 18.25 2.50
C LYS A 42 12.17 18.91 3.28
N LYS A 43 11.24 18.11 3.84
CA LYS A 43 10.01 18.63 4.47
C LYS A 43 10.06 18.67 5.99
N TYR A 44 10.98 17.93 6.60
CA TYR A 44 11.19 17.91 8.04
C TYR A 44 12.60 18.35 8.41
N ASP A 45 12.78 18.84 9.62
CA ASP A 45 14.08 19.28 10.12
C ASP A 45 15.11 18.15 10.04
N ALA A 46 16.34 18.46 9.64
CA ALA A 46 17.41 17.50 9.44
C ALA A 46 17.69 16.66 10.70
N ASP A 47 17.57 17.26 11.88
CA ASP A 47 17.77 16.58 13.16
C ASP A 47 16.66 15.57 13.48
N GLN A 48 15.45 15.77 12.94
CA GLN A 48 14.29 14.88 13.13
C GLN A 48 14.21 13.79 12.05
N PHE A 49 14.89 13.97 10.92
CA PHE A 49 14.82 13.08 9.77
C PHE A 49 15.14 11.62 10.11
N PRO A 50 16.26 11.27 10.79
CA PRO A 50 16.60 9.87 11.05
C PRO A 50 15.54 9.15 11.91
N ALA A 51 15.03 9.83 12.94
CA ALA A 51 14.01 9.27 13.83
C ALA A 51 12.65 9.14 13.12
N LEU A 52 12.27 10.13 12.31
CA LEU A 52 11.00 10.13 11.60
C LEU A 52 10.97 9.11 10.45
N PHE A 53 12.05 9.01 9.68
CA PHE A 53 12.16 8.05 8.61
C PHE A 53 12.14 6.61 9.16
N GLY A 54 12.89 6.35 10.23
CA GLY A 54 12.85 5.05 10.93
C GLY A 54 11.46 4.71 11.49
N LEU A 55 10.66 5.71 11.90
CA LEU A 55 9.27 5.49 12.30
C LEU A 55 8.39 5.08 11.12
N PHE A 56 8.54 5.73 9.95
CA PHE A 56 7.80 5.33 8.75
C PHE A 56 8.14 3.89 8.35
N GLU A 57 9.42 3.52 8.36
CA GLU A 57 9.85 2.14 8.10
C GLU A 57 9.25 1.15 9.10
N ALA A 58 9.25 1.50 10.40
CA ALA A 58 8.66 0.67 11.43
C ALA A 58 7.14 0.47 11.25
N VAL A 59 6.42 1.48 10.76
CA VAL A 59 5.00 1.38 10.42
C VAL A 59 4.79 0.53 9.16
N PHE A 60 5.56 0.78 8.11
CA PHE A 60 5.50 0.04 6.85
C PHE A 60 5.74 -1.45 7.03
N ASN A 61 6.72 -1.81 7.87
CA ASN A 61 7.04 -3.21 8.17
C ASN A 61 5.90 -3.94 8.91
N ARG A 62 4.96 -3.22 9.51
CA ARG A 62 3.82 -3.79 10.25
C ARG A 62 2.54 -3.87 9.44
N LEU A 63 2.54 -3.37 8.20
CA LEU A 63 1.37 -3.48 7.35
C LEU A 63 1.16 -4.96 6.96
N PRO A 64 -0.09 -5.47 7.02
CA PRO A 64 -0.44 -6.81 6.56
C PRO A 64 0.03 -7.09 5.14
N LEU A 65 0.45 -8.33 4.85
CA LEU A 65 0.90 -8.70 3.51
C LEU A 65 -0.27 -8.87 2.53
N CYS A 66 -1.41 -9.31 3.06
CA CYS A 66 -2.63 -9.52 2.29
C CYS A 66 -3.87 -9.36 3.18
N THR A 67 -5.02 -9.28 2.52
CA THR A 67 -6.33 -9.21 3.15
C THR A 67 -7.23 -10.30 2.57
N LEU A 68 -7.93 -11.02 3.43
CA LEU A 68 -8.96 -11.99 3.09
C LEU A 68 -10.34 -11.44 3.47
N ILE A 69 -11.22 -11.30 2.50
CA ILE A 69 -12.58 -10.77 2.68
C ILE A 69 -13.57 -11.95 2.58
N GLN A 70 -14.42 -12.11 3.60
CA GLN A 70 -15.43 -13.17 3.71
C GLN A 70 -14.88 -14.58 3.41
N ASP A 71 -13.63 -14.84 3.77
CA ASP A 71 -12.92 -16.11 3.52
C ASP A 71 -12.94 -16.56 2.04
N SER A 72 -13.22 -15.64 1.11
CA SER A 72 -13.50 -15.93 -0.29
C SER A 72 -12.71 -15.07 -1.26
N VAL A 73 -12.43 -13.81 -0.90
CA VAL A 73 -11.68 -12.88 -1.75
C VAL A 73 -10.33 -12.59 -1.13
N PHE A 74 -9.27 -12.99 -1.83
CA PHE A 74 -7.88 -12.75 -1.45
C PHE A 74 -7.34 -11.50 -2.16
N VAL A 75 -6.84 -10.53 -1.38
CA VAL A 75 -6.33 -9.25 -1.89
C VAL A 75 -4.87 -9.11 -1.47
N VAL A 76 -4.00 -8.91 -2.46
CA VAL A 76 -2.54 -8.73 -2.30
C VAL A 76 -2.08 -7.58 -3.19
N HIS A 77 -0.93 -6.98 -2.87
CA HIS A 77 -0.37 -5.87 -3.64
C HIS A 77 0.22 -6.31 -4.98
N GLY A 78 1.11 -7.30 -4.97
CA GLY A 78 1.69 -7.89 -6.17
C GLY A 78 0.78 -8.95 -6.75
N GLY A 79 1.13 -10.22 -6.53
CA GLY A 79 0.42 -11.34 -7.14
C GLY A 79 0.52 -12.62 -6.34
N LEU A 80 -0.03 -13.69 -6.91
CA LEU A 80 0.00 -15.01 -6.29
C LEU A 80 1.41 -15.61 -6.32
N PRO A 81 1.79 -16.39 -5.28
CA PRO A 81 2.98 -17.21 -5.34
C PRO A 81 2.92 -18.23 -6.47
N VAL A 82 4.05 -18.48 -7.11
CA VAL A 82 4.23 -19.46 -8.20
C VAL A 82 4.36 -20.87 -7.61
N GLU A 83 4.82 -20.97 -6.37
CA GLU A 83 4.96 -22.24 -5.68
C GLU A 83 3.58 -22.90 -5.50
N PRO A 84 3.45 -24.19 -5.89
CA PRO A 84 2.17 -24.86 -5.81
C PRO A 84 1.76 -25.11 -4.36
N ASN A 85 0.46 -25.06 -4.09
CA ASN A 85 -0.15 -25.36 -2.79
C ASN A 85 0.26 -24.41 -1.65
N VAL A 86 0.70 -23.18 -1.94
CA VAL A 86 0.87 -22.17 -0.90
C VAL A 86 -0.48 -21.86 -0.25
N THR A 87 -0.53 -21.96 1.07
CA THR A 87 -1.72 -21.75 1.89
C THR A 87 -1.64 -20.43 2.67
N LEU A 88 -2.77 -20.00 3.23
CA LEU A 88 -2.79 -18.84 4.12
C LEU A 88 -1.91 -19.03 5.37
N ASN A 89 -1.75 -20.27 5.84
CA ASN A 89 -0.89 -20.57 6.99
C ASN A 89 0.58 -20.31 6.68
N ASP A 90 1.00 -20.56 5.43
CA ASP A 90 2.37 -20.27 4.99
C ASP A 90 2.62 -18.76 5.00
N ILE A 91 1.63 -17.96 4.57
CA ILE A 91 1.70 -16.49 4.64
C ILE A 91 1.69 -16.00 6.10
N GLU A 92 0.87 -16.61 6.97
CA GLU A 92 0.85 -16.32 8.41
C GLU A 92 2.15 -16.75 9.12
N ALA A 93 2.95 -17.64 8.54
CA ALA A 93 4.25 -18.02 9.11
C ALA A 93 5.35 -16.99 8.83
N ILE A 94 5.26 -16.20 7.75
CA ILE A 94 6.30 -15.26 7.30
C ILE A 94 6.64 -14.23 8.38
N ASP A 95 7.93 -14.05 8.68
CA ASP A 95 8.39 -12.87 9.41
C ASP A 95 8.43 -11.67 8.46
N HIS A 96 7.40 -10.82 8.53
CA HIS A 96 7.22 -9.65 7.67
C HIS A 96 7.74 -8.34 8.30
N LEU A 97 8.23 -8.36 9.54
CA LEU A 97 8.74 -7.17 10.25
C LEU A 97 10.15 -6.75 9.79
N ARG A 98 10.55 -7.20 8.62
CA ARG A 98 11.84 -7.00 7.98
C ARG A 98 11.68 -6.40 6.58
N GLU A 99 12.80 -6.11 5.95
CA GLU A 99 12.84 -5.62 4.57
C GLU A 99 12.33 -6.70 3.60
N ILE A 100 11.68 -6.26 2.52
CA ILE A 100 11.15 -7.16 1.50
C ILE A 100 12.33 -7.86 0.79
N PRO A 101 12.35 -9.20 0.72
CA PRO A 101 13.40 -9.95 0.03
C PRO A 101 13.45 -9.59 -1.45
N THR A 102 14.60 -9.09 -1.90
CA THR A 102 14.87 -8.76 -3.30
C THR A 102 16.01 -9.60 -3.88
N ASN A 103 16.95 -10.03 -3.04
CA ASN A 103 18.13 -10.81 -3.41
C ASN A 103 18.22 -12.05 -2.52
N ARG A 104 18.60 -13.20 -3.09
CA ARG A 104 18.73 -14.51 -2.40
C ARG A 104 17.42 -15.00 -1.77
N LEU A 105 16.54 -15.51 -2.63
CA LEU A 105 15.29 -16.16 -2.24
C LEU A 105 15.54 -17.62 -1.82
N ASP A 106 16.40 -17.81 -0.81
CA ASP A 106 16.89 -19.13 -0.42
C ASP A 106 15.82 -19.93 0.35
N GLY A 107 14.91 -19.24 1.04
CA GLY A 107 13.76 -19.81 1.77
C GLY A 107 12.43 -19.70 1.00
N LEU A 108 11.51 -20.63 1.27
CA LEU A 108 10.14 -20.58 0.74
C LEU A 108 9.38 -19.33 1.21
N ASP A 109 9.62 -18.90 2.45
CA ASP A 109 9.04 -17.69 3.03
C ASP A 109 9.53 -16.42 2.31
N ASP A 110 10.82 -16.37 1.95
CA ASP A 110 11.38 -15.28 1.16
C ASP A 110 10.76 -15.21 -0.24
N GLN A 111 10.59 -16.38 -0.89
CA GLN A 111 9.97 -16.49 -2.21
C GLN A 111 8.53 -15.98 -2.16
N ILE A 112 7.72 -16.49 -1.22
CA ILE A 112 6.32 -16.06 -1.06
C ILE A 112 6.26 -14.57 -0.75
N PHE A 113 7.04 -14.07 0.21
CA PHE A 113 7.01 -12.64 0.58
C PHE A 113 7.39 -11.74 -0.59
N SER A 114 8.45 -12.08 -1.33
CA SER A 114 8.85 -11.33 -2.51
C SER A 114 7.74 -11.33 -3.57
N GLN A 115 7.15 -12.48 -3.87
CA GLN A 115 6.14 -12.61 -4.92
C GLN A 115 4.82 -11.90 -4.57
N LEU A 116 4.39 -11.93 -3.30
CA LEU A 116 3.25 -11.15 -2.82
C LEU A 116 3.47 -9.64 -3.01
N MET A 117 4.70 -9.15 -3.05
CA MET A 117 5.02 -7.72 -3.20
C MET A 117 5.35 -7.32 -4.64
N TRP A 118 5.89 -8.21 -5.46
CA TRP A 118 6.52 -7.85 -6.74
C TRP A 118 5.92 -8.49 -7.99
N ASN A 119 5.09 -9.53 -7.87
CA ASN A 119 4.45 -10.12 -9.05
C ASN A 119 3.44 -9.12 -9.63
N ASP A 120 3.72 -8.58 -10.82
CA ASP A 120 2.89 -7.52 -11.42
C ASP A 120 2.41 -7.94 -12.82
N PRO A 121 1.18 -8.47 -12.94
CA PRO A 121 0.53 -8.56 -14.24
C PRO A 121 0.12 -7.14 -14.68
N GLN A 122 0.75 -6.63 -15.75
CA GLN A 122 0.45 -5.31 -16.32
C GLN A 122 -0.39 -5.40 -17.60
N PRO A 123 -1.72 -5.53 -17.49
CA PRO A 123 -2.61 -5.51 -18.65
C PRO A 123 -2.81 -4.08 -19.16
N ARG A 124 -2.87 -3.93 -20.48
CA ARG A 124 -3.13 -2.63 -21.14
C ARG A 124 -4.42 -1.97 -20.66
N ASP A 125 -5.43 -2.77 -20.33
CA ASP A 125 -6.74 -2.30 -19.90
C ASP A 125 -6.82 -1.98 -18.40
N GLY A 126 -5.72 -2.08 -17.65
CA GLY A 126 -5.70 -1.77 -16.23
C GLY A 126 -6.34 -2.83 -15.34
N PHE A 127 -6.83 -3.93 -15.91
CA PHE A 127 -7.20 -5.13 -15.17
C PHE A 127 -7.14 -6.36 -16.09
N GLU A 128 -7.04 -7.55 -15.50
CA GLU A 128 -7.08 -8.83 -16.22
C GLU A 128 -7.74 -9.89 -15.37
N VAL A 129 -8.56 -10.73 -16.00
CA VAL A 129 -9.18 -11.90 -15.38
C VAL A 129 -8.44 -13.13 -15.88
N MET A 130 -7.86 -13.89 -14.97
CA MET A 130 -7.05 -15.09 -15.23
C MET A 130 -7.57 -16.28 -14.42
N HIS A 131 -6.99 -17.46 -14.68
CA HIS A 131 -7.31 -18.70 -13.97
C HIS A 131 -8.80 -19.02 -13.96
N ASP A 132 -9.40 -19.10 -15.15
CA ASP A 132 -10.82 -19.45 -15.36
C ASP A 132 -11.81 -18.56 -14.58
N GLY A 133 -11.45 -17.29 -14.38
CA GLY A 133 -12.30 -16.33 -13.67
C GLY A 133 -12.04 -16.21 -12.17
N LEU A 134 -11.07 -16.97 -11.63
CA LEU A 134 -10.78 -17.00 -10.19
C LEU A 134 -9.83 -15.89 -9.75
N VAL A 135 -9.02 -15.35 -10.65
CA VAL A 135 -8.03 -14.31 -10.32
C VAL A 135 -8.33 -13.05 -11.11
N LEU A 136 -8.62 -11.98 -10.39
CA LEU A 136 -8.76 -10.64 -10.94
C LEU A 136 -7.54 -9.82 -10.52
N SER A 137 -6.69 -9.50 -11.49
CA SER A 137 -5.59 -8.56 -11.32
C SER A 137 -6.03 -7.15 -11.70
N VAL A 138 -5.68 -6.17 -10.89
CA VAL A 138 -6.13 -4.78 -11.04
C VAL A 138 -4.94 -3.86 -10.93
N PHE A 139 -4.78 -3.02 -11.93
CA PHE A 139 -3.70 -2.07 -12.01
C PHE A 139 -4.27 -0.66 -11.87
N SER A 140 -4.02 -0.03 -10.72
CA SER A 140 -4.62 1.26 -10.39
C SER A 140 -3.91 2.46 -11.01
N ALA A 141 -2.69 2.30 -11.53
CA ALA A 141 -1.89 3.40 -12.05
C ALA A 141 -2.07 3.58 -13.57
N SER A 142 -3.01 4.42 -14.00
CA SER A 142 -3.11 4.76 -15.44
C SER A 142 -1.85 5.49 -15.92
N SER A 143 -1.44 5.20 -17.16
CA SER A 143 -0.29 5.83 -17.82
C SER A 143 1.01 5.66 -17.01
N TYR A 144 1.28 4.42 -16.59
CA TYR A 144 2.34 4.10 -15.64
C TYR A 144 3.70 4.62 -16.08
N CYS A 145 4.40 5.24 -15.13
CA CYS A 145 5.67 5.94 -15.32
C CYS A 145 5.67 6.99 -16.46
N GLY A 146 4.51 7.39 -17.00
CA GLY A 146 4.40 8.33 -18.12
C GLY A 146 4.84 7.78 -19.48
N PHE A 147 5.26 6.52 -19.55
CA PHE A 147 5.72 5.87 -20.78
C PHE A 147 4.72 4.84 -21.32
N GLN A 148 3.85 4.30 -20.44
CA GLN A 148 2.84 3.33 -20.83
C GLN A 148 1.51 4.01 -21.16
N ALA A 149 0.75 3.44 -22.10
CA ALA A 149 -0.59 3.89 -22.47
C ALA A 149 -1.69 3.07 -21.77
N ASN A 150 -1.38 2.44 -20.64
CA ASN A 150 -2.31 1.59 -19.92
C ASN A 150 -3.41 2.42 -19.23
N LYS A 151 -4.60 1.83 -19.10
CA LYS A 151 -5.64 2.34 -18.22
C LYS A 151 -5.33 2.01 -16.76
N GLY A 152 -5.91 2.77 -15.85
CA GLY A 152 -6.02 2.40 -14.45
C GLY A 152 -7.38 1.77 -14.17
N ALA A 153 -7.50 0.95 -13.13
CA ALA A 153 -8.79 0.44 -12.68
C ALA A 153 -8.86 0.34 -11.15
N TYR A 154 -10.08 0.28 -10.64
CA TYR A 154 -10.39 -0.12 -9.26
C TYR A 154 -11.60 -1.06 -9.25
N VAL A 155 -11.76 -1.83 -8.18
CA VAL A 155 -12.84 -2.80 -8.05
C VAL A 155 -13.79 -2.39 -6.94
N VAL A 156 -15.08 -2.43 -7.26
CA VAL A 156 -16.17 -2.32 -6.30
C VAL A 156 -16.68 -3.73 -6.02
N LEU A 157 -16.62 -4.15 -4.77
CA LEU A 157 -17.23 -5.39 -4.29
C LEU A 157 -18.51 -5.04 -3.55
N THR A 158 -19.59 -5.75 -3.88
CA THR A 158 -20.86 -5.71 -3.13
C THR A 158 -20.96 -6.90 -2.18
N ASP A 159 -22.04 -6.98 -1.41
CA ASP A 159 -22.29 -8.07 -0.46
C ASP A 159 -22.37 -9.44 -1.15
N GLU A 160 -22.69 -9.49 -2.45
CA GLU A 160 -22.67 -10.70 -3.26
C GLU A 160 -21.26 -11.14 -3.71
N LEU A 161 -20.21 -10.42 -3.29
CA LEU A 161 -18.81 -10.62 -3.68
C LEU A 161 -18.57 -10.62 -5.20
N LYS A 162 -19.46 -9.99 -5.96
CA LYS A 162 -19.32 -9.88 -7.41
C LYS A 162 -18.47 -8.65 -7.73
N PRO A 163 -17.26 -8.81 -8.33
CA PRO A 163 -16.40 -7.68 -8.64
C PRO A 163 -16.99 -6.86 -9.79
N TYR A 164 -17.15 -5.56 -9.57
CA TYR A 164 -17.43 -4.58 -10.60
C TYR A 164 -16.18 -3.73 -10.84
N VAL A 165 -15.54 -3.92 -11.99
CA VAL A 165 -14.32 -3.20 -12.36
C VAL A 165 -14.68 -1.86 -12.97
N VAL A 166 -14.13 -0.78 -12.40
CA VAL A 166 -14.22 0.56 -12.96
C VAL A 166 -12.87 0.96 -13.53
N GLN A 167 -12.80 1.08 -14.85
CA GLN A 167 -11.62 1.55 -15.56
C GLN A 167 -11.62 3.08 -15.68
N PHE A 168 -10.45 3.67 -15.66
CA PHE A 168 -10.23 5.08 -15.88
C PHE A 168 -8.93 5.31 -16.65
N HIS A 169 -8.83 6.48 -17.27
CA HIS A 169 -7.59 6.93 -17.88
C HIS A 169 -7.20 8.27 -17.28
N SER A 170 -6.01 8.36 -16.69
CA SER A 170 -5.48 9.63 -16.21
C SER A 170 -4.51 10.20 -17.24
N GLN A 171 -4.68 11.48 -17.55
CA GLN A 171 -3.70 12.21 -18.36
C GLN A 171 -2.36 12.28 -17.61
N ALA A 172 -1.25 12.10 -18.32
CA ALA A 172 0.08 12.30 -17.75
C ALA A 172 0.18 13.69 -17.11
N LEU A 173 0.72 13.76 -15.89
CA LEU A 173 0.90 14.99 -15.10
C LEU A 173 1.56 16.14 -15.88
N GLN A 174 2.35 15.83 -16.91
CA GLN A 174 3.03 16.80 -17.78
C GLN A 174 2.07 17.69 -18.59
N LYS A 175 0.81 17.27 -18.83
CA LYS A 175 -0.20 18.09 -19.53
C LYS A 175 -0.99 19.02 -18.61
N PHE A 176 -0.81 18.93 -17.29
CA PHE A 176 -1.36 19.90 -16.35
C PHE A 176 -0.42 21.11 -16.22
N THR A 177 -0.34 21.95 -17.26
CA THR A 177 0.10 23.34 -17.10
C THR A 177 -1.04 24.14 -16.51
N SER A 178 -1.36 23.89 -15.24
CA SER A 178 -2.34 24.68 -14.54
C SER A 178 -1.72 25.99 -14.08
N THR A 179 -2.28 27.11 -14.53
CA THR A 179 -2.06 28.45 -13.96
C THR A 179 -2.67 28.60 -12.56
N ARG A 180 -3.38 27.59 -12.04
CA ARG A 180 -3.92 27.60 -10.68
C ARG A 180 -2.84 27.19 -9.67
N ASN A 181 -2.87 27.87 -8.54
CA ASN A 181 -2.01 27.68 -7.37
C ASN A 181 -2.30 26.37 -6.61
N TRP A 182 -2.53 25.27 -7.34
CA TRP A 182 -2.82 23.95 -6.76
C TRP A 182 -1.66 23.48 -5.89
N ARG A 183 -0.41 23.80 -6.24
CA ARG A 183 0.75 23.54 -5.37
C ARG A 183 0.61 24.28 -4.05
N THR A 184 0.16 25.53 -4.06
CA THR A 184 -0.07 26.30 -2.83
C THR A 184 -1.27 25.79 -2.04
N GLN A 185 -2.35 25.35 -2.68
CA GLN A 185 -3.49 24.73 -2.00
C GLN A 185 -3.16 23.35 -1.44
N ALA A 186 -2.48 22.51 -2.22
CA ALA A 186 -1.96 21.23 -1.80
C ALA A 186 -0.95 21.41 -0.66
N ASN A 187 -0.05 22.40 -0.73
CA ASN A 187 0.87 22.73 0.35
C ASN A 187 0.14 23.21 1.61
N ARG A 188 -0.90 24.05 1.50
CA ARG A 188 -1.69 24.47 2.69
C ARG A 188 -2.46 23.30 3.31
N PHE A 189 -3.01 22.42 2.48
CA PHE A 189 -3.73 21.24 2.94
C PHE A 189 -2.75 20.23 3.54
N GLU A 190 -1.58 20.08 2.93
CA GLU A 190 -0.45 19.30 3.39
C GLU A 190 0.07 19.83 4.73
N GLU A 191 0.37 21.12 4.88
CA GLU A 191 0.82 21.72 6.15
C GLU A 191 -0.18 21.51 7.29
N ARG A 192 -1.48 21.67 7.01
CA ARG A 192 -2.53 21.41 8.00
C ARG A 192 -2.65 19.92 8.32
N THR A 193 -2.51 19.05 7.32
CA THR A 193 -2.54 17.60 7.52
C THR A 193 -1.30 17.13 8.27
N LEU A 194 -0.12 17.64 7.94
CA LEU A 194 1.16 17.42 8.61
C LEU A 194 1.09 17.85 10.07
N TRP A 195 0.57 19.04 10.35
CA TRP A 195 0.37 19.52 11.71
C TRP A 195 -0.62 18.65 12.46
N SER A 196 -1.76 18.33 11.84
CA SER A 196 -2.79 17.46 12.45
C SER A 196 -2.27 16.06 12.70
N LEU A 197 -1.45 15.50 11.82
CA LEU A 197 -0.80 14.21 11.98
C LEU A 197 0.32 14.25 13.00
N LYS A 198 1.13 15.30 13.05
CA LYS A 198 2.18 15.44 14.07
C LYS A 198 1.53 15.55 15.45
N GLU A 199 0.42 16.27 15.57
CA GLU A 199 -0.41 16.30 16.77
C GLU A 199 -1.10 14.96 17.04
N LEU A 200 -1.70 14.31 16.05
CA LEU A 200 -2.47 13.08 16.23
C LEU A 200 -1.53 11.92 16.54
N ILE A 201 -0.47 11.72 15.76
CA ILE A 201 0.61 10.75 16.02
C ILE A 201 1.27 11.07 17.35
N GLY A 202 1.56 12.33 17.69
CA GLY A 202 2.13 12.70 18.98
C GLY A 202 1.20 12.38 20.16
N LYS A 203 -0.08 12.76 20.07
CA LYS A 203 -1.10 12.54 21.12
C LYS A 203 -1.51 11.08 21.24
N LYS A 204 -1.54 10.35 20.12
CA LYS A 204 -1.95 8.95 20.02
C LYS A 204 -0.76 8.00 19.91
N HIS A 205 0.47 8.46 20.08
CA HIS A 205 1.68 7.65 19.87
C HIS A 205 1.63 6.34 20.66
N THR A 206 1.17 6.39 21.91
CA THR A 206 1.05 5.21 22.77
C THR A 206 -0.07 4.26 22.34
N GLU A 207 -1.19 4.79 21.82
CA GLU A 207 -2.28 4.00 21.24
C GLU A 207 -1.86 3.41 19.88
N LEU A 208 -1.09 4.14 19.09
CA LEU A 208 -0.51 3.69 17.83
C LEU A 208 0.50 2.59 18.08
N GLN A 209 1.45 2.83 18.98
CA GLN A 209 2.37 1.81 19.44
C GLN A 209 1.59 0.63 20.00
N GLY A 210 0.55 0.81 20.82
CA GLY A 210 -0.30 -0.28 21.32
C GLY A 210 -0.98 -1.09 20.21
N TYR A 211 -1.61 -0.42 19.24
CA TYR A 211 -2.25 -1.02 18.07
C TYR A 211 -1.26 -1.77 17.17
N PHE A 212 -0.04 -1.23 17.02
CA PHE A 212 1.04 -1.79 16.22
C PHE A 212 1.98 -2.74 17.01
N SER A 213 1.82 -2.86 18.33
CA SER A 213 2.57 -3.76 19.23
C SER A 213 1.74 -4.97 19.64
N ALA A 214 0.41 -4.84 19.72
CA ALA A 214 -0.49 -5.96 19.59
C ALA A 214 -0.32 -6.46 18.16
N LEU A 215 0.28 -7.64 17.96
CA LEU A 215 0.60 -8.19 16.64
C LEU A 215 -0.62 -8.02 15.71
N PRO A 216 -0.58 -7.16 14.69
CA PRO A 216 -1.64 -7.14 13.70
C PRO A 216 -1.58 -8.48 12.95
N PRO A 217 -2.71 -9.04 12.53
CA PRO A 217 -2.69 -10.29 11.79
C PRO A 217 -2.01 -10.05 10.43
N LYS A 218 -1.00 -10.87 10.11
CA LYS A 218 -0.25 -10.86 8.84
C LYS A 218 -1.18 -10.97 7.62
N VAL A 219 -2.31 -11.63 7.84
CA VAL A 219 -3.47 -11.70 6.96
C VAL A 219 -4.61 -10.93 7.63
N SER A 220 -4.99 -9.78 7.10
CA SER A 220 -6.19 -9.09 7.60
C SER A 220 -7.43 -9.88 7.21
N ARG A 221 -8.30 -10.23 8.17
CA ARG A 221 -9.57 -10.91 7.89
C ARG A 221 -10.72 -9.93 8.06
N LEU A 222 -11.48 -9.72 6.99
CA LEU A 222 -12.61 -8.79 6.96
C LEU A 222 -13.92 -9.54 6.77
N GLN A 223 -14.93 -9.16 7.54
CA GLN A 223 -16.30 -9.63 7.44
C GLN A 223 -17.22 -8.44 7.22
N TRP A 224 -18.27 -8.58 6.41
CA TRP A 224 -19.27 -7.52 6.29
C TRP A 224 -19.93 -7.29 7.64
N LYS A 225 -20.21 -6.03 7.94
CA LYS A 225 -21.03 -5.67 9.10
C LYS A 225 -22.48 -6.00 8.76
N GLN A 226 -23.06 -6.94 9.51
CA GLN A 226 -24.50 -7.21 9.47
C GLN A 226 -25.30 -6.01 9.97
#